data_AF-A0A4P7W5D5-F1
#
_entry.id   AF-A0A4P7W5D5-F1
#
_cell.length_a   1.000
_cell.length_b   1.000
_cell.length_c   1.000
_cell.angle_alpha   90.00
_cell.angle_beta   90.00
_cell.angle_gamma   90.00
#
_symmetry.space_group_name_H-M   'P 1'
#
loop_
_entity.id
_entity.type
_entity.pdbx_description
1 polymer ?
#
loop_
_entity_poly.entity_id
_entity_poly.type
_entity_poly.pdbx_seq_one_letter_code
_entity_poly.pdbx_strand_id
1 'polypeptide(L)'
;MKNPTLAKYLLPESLDTVTGSSRSNGRPVVFTIGDSTVKNEDSDDDSMWGWGSVLAEYLDTTKVSVENHAMPGRSARTFVDEGRWDKVYEALQPGDIAYTVWS
;
A
#
# COMPACT_ATOMS: atom_id res chain seq x y z
N MET A 1 41.25 -6.68 12.85
CA MET A 1 41.10 -5.81 11.66
C MET A 1 39.86 -4.95 11.86
N LYS A 2 39.98 -3.62 11.85
CA LYS A 2 38.85 -2.68 11.97
C LYS A 2 38.20 -2.55 10.59
N ASN A 3 36.96 -2.99 10.42
CA ASN A 3 36.15 -2.66 9.24
C ASN A 3 35.26 -1.45 9.59
N PRO A 4 35.60 -0.21 9.21
CA PRO A 4 34.71 0.90 9.45
C PRO A 4 33.62 0.92 8.38
N THR A 5 32.43 0.46 8.77
CA THR A 5 31.20 1.27 8.70
C THR A 5 30.89 1.97 7.35
N LEU A 6 30.86 1.26 6.22
CA LEU A 6 30.20 1.77 5.00
C LEU A 6 28.73 2.13 5.25
N ALA A 7 28.09 1.43 6.19
CA ALA A 7 26.73 1.72 6.66
C ALA A 7 26.53 3.16 7.17
N LYS A 8 27.57 3.87 7.61
CA LYS A 8 27.45 5.26 8.10
C LYS A 8 27.32 6.30 6.98
N TYR A 9 27.64 5.92 5.75
CA TYR A 9 27.56 6.76 4.55
C TYR A 9 26.33 6.45 3.69
N LEU A 10 25.61 5.36 4.00
CA LEU A 10 24.28 5.16 3.48
C LEU A 10 23.39 6.20 4.16
N LEU A 11 22.73 7.02 3.35
CA LEU A 11 21.59 7.79 3.85
C LEU A 11 20.61 6.77 4.44
N PRO A 12 20.00 7.02 5.63
CA PRO A 12 18.92 6.18 6.08
C PRO A 12 17.90 6.16 4.96
N GLU A 13 17.59 4.97 4.47
CA GLU A 13 16.47 4.76 3.56
C GLU A 13 15.26 5.44 4.21
N SER A 14 14.64 6.37 3.48
CA SER A 14 13.56 7.17 4.04
C SER A 14 12.40 6.22 4.32
N LEU A 15 12.27 5.82 5.58
CA LEU A 15 11.25 4.89 6.03
C LEU A 15 9.89 5.50 5.68
N ASP A 16 9.09 4.76 4.90
CA ASP A 16 7.77 5.23 4.49
C ASP A 16 6.84 5.23 5.71
N THR A 17 6.65 6.40 6.32
CA THR A 17 5.74 6.57 7.47
C THR A 17 4.28 6.74 7.06
N VAL A 18 3.98 6.79 5.77
CA VAL A 18 2.62 7.00 5.24
C VAL A 18 1.93 5.65 5.05
N THR A 19 2.64 4.67 4.48
CA THR A 19 2.12 3.32 4.26
C THR A 19 1.99 2.57 5.59
N GLY A 20 0.81 2.02 5.89
CA GLY A 20 0.51 1.39 7.18
C GLY A 20 0.13 2.36 8.31
N SER A 21 0.00 3.67 8.02
CA SER A 21 -0.38 4.69 9.01
C SER A 21 -1.80 4.54 9.55
N SER A 22 -2.67 3.82 8.85
CA SER A 22 -4.05 3.54 9.32
C SER A 22 -4.10 2.52 10.46
N ARG A 23 -2.97 1.85 10.74
CA ARG A 23 -2.89 0.76 11.70
C ARG A 23 -3.30 1.22 13.10
N SER A 24 -4.15 0.42 13.73
CA SER A 24 -4.58 0.62 15.11
C SER A 24 -4.32 -0.64 15.93
N ASN A 25 -4.08 -0.47 17.23
CA ASN A 25 -3.60 -1.54 18.09
C ASN A 25 -4.60 -2.72 18.13
N GLY A 26 -4.15 -3.89 17.68
CA GLY A 26 -4.97 -5.11 17.62
C GLY A 26 -5.88 -5.24 16.40
N ARG A 27 -5.75 -4.36 15.39
CA ARG A 27 -6.51 -4.42 14.13
C ARG A 27 -5.57 -4.69 12.95
N PRO A 28 -5.81 -5.75 12.15
CA PRO A 28 -5.05 -5.94 10.93
C PRO A 28 -5.41 -4.87 9.89
N VAL A 29 -4.45 -4.60 9.01
CA VAL A 29 -4.60 -3.68 7.89
C VAL A 29 -4.87 -4.50 6.63
N VAL A 30 -5.85 -4.08 5.85
CA VAL A 30 -6.14 -4.60 4.52
C VAL A 30 -5.58 -3.64 3.49
N PHE A 31 -4.49 -4.04 2.85
CA PHE A 31 -3.87 -3.30 1.76
C PHE A 31 -4.50 -3.74 0.43
N THR A 32 -4.93 -2.79 -0.38
CA THR A 32 -5.35 -3.06 -1.76
C THR A 32 -4.35 -2.44 -2.72
N ILE A 33 -3.84 -3.26 -3.65
CA ILE A 33 -2.85 -2.90 -4.66
C ILE A 33 -3.42 -3.31 -6.01
N GLY A 34 -3.29 -2.43 -6.99
CA GLY A 34 -3.60 -2.80 -8.35
C GLY A 34 -3.62 -1.61 -9.29
N ASP A 35 -4.25 -1.83 -10.43
CA ASP A 35 -4.36 -0.87 -11.52
C ASP A 35 -5.65 -0.05 -11.44
N SER A 36 -6.09 0.48 -12.59
CA SER A 36 -7.31 1.28 -12.73
C SER A 36 -8.60 0.57 -12.27
N THR A 37 -8.58 -0.77 -12.16
CA THR A 37 -9.73 -1.55 -11.65
C THR A 37 -9.89 -1.44 -10.14
N VAL A 38 -8.78 -1.23 -9.40
CA VAL A 38 -8.76 -1.10 -7.93
C VAL A 38 -8.89 0.36 -7.50
N LYS A 39 -8.37 1.31 -8.30
CA LYS A 39 -8.53 2.75 -8.12
C LYS A 39 -8.57 3.46 -9.46
N ASN A 40 -9.60 4.27 -9.71
CA ASN A 40 -9.66 5.15 -10.87
C ASN A 40 -9.24 6.58 -10.49
N GLU A 41 -8.69 7.36 -11.42
CA GLU A 41 -8.42 8.79 -11.16
C GLU A 41 -9.75 9.55 -11.13
N ASP A 42 -9.96 10.33 -10.08
CA ASP A 42 -11.08 11.26 -9.96
C ASP A 42 -10.90 12.40 -10.97
N SER A 43 -11.74 12.42 -11.99
CA SER A 43 -12.10 13.65 -12.68
C SER A 43 -13.62 13.69 -12.81
N ASP A 44 -14.20 14.53 -11.96
CA ASP A 44 -15.56 15.05 -11.99
C ASP A 44 -16.68 14.15 -11.48
N ASP A 45 -17.64 14.83 -10.84
CA ASP A 45 -18.90 14.32 -10.32
C ASP A 45 -19.49 13.21 -11.21
N ASP A 46 -19.93 12.15 -10.53
CA ASP A 46 -20.54 10.93 -11.09
C ASP A 46 -19.59 9.90 -11.70
N SER A 47 -19.19 8.99 -10.79
CA SER A 47 -19.18 7.53 -11.00
C SER A 47 -18.01 6.91 -11.75
N MET A 48 -16.87 6.68 -11.07
CA MET A 48 -16.08 5.44 -11.22
C MET A 48 -15.26 5.12 -9.95
N TRP A 49 -15.91 4.52 -8.94
CA TRP A 49 -15.24 4.02 -7.74
C TRP A 49 -14.59 2.66 -8.06
N GLY A 50 -13.26 2.55 -7.93
CA GLY A 50 -12.60 1.25 -7.92
C GLY A 50 -13.06 0.45 -6.69
N TRP A 51 -13.17 -0.88 -6.80
CA TRP A 51 -13.69 -1.70 -5.71
C TRP A 51 -12.88 -1.56 -4.40
N GLY A 52 -11.60 -1.19 -4.50
CA GLY A 52 -10.75 -0.93 -3.33
C GLY A 52 -11.24 0.24 -2.47
N SER A 53 -11.93 1.21 -3.06
CA SER A 53 -12.56 2.32 -2.32
C SER A 53 -13.86 1.89 -1.63
N VAL A 54 -14.59 0.93 -2.20
CA VAL A 54 -15.86 0.40 -1.64
C VAL A 54 -15.59 -0.73 -0.62
N LEU A 55 -14.42 -1.37 -0.66
CA LEU A 55 -14.04 -2.44 0.27
C LEU A 55 -14.15 -2.01 1.73
N ALA A 56 -13.82 -0.75 2.04
CA ALA A 56 -13.94 -0.19 3.38
C ALA A 56 -15.39 -0.16 3.91
N GLU A 57 -16.40 -0.09 3.02
CA GLU A 57 -17.81 -0.07 3.40
C GLU A 57 -18.34 -1.48 3.75
N TYR A 58 -17.75 -2.52 3.17
CA TYR A 58 -18.12 -3.92 3.42
C TYR A 58 -17.35 -4.56 4.58
N LEU A 59 -16.27 -3.93 5.04
CA LEU A 59 -15.47 -4.41 6.14
C LEU A 59 -15.86 -3.71 7.45
N ASP A 60 -15.82 -4.46 8.56
CA ASP A 60 -16.03 -3.91 9.89
C ASP A 60 -14.80 -3.06 10.27
N THR A 61 -14.89 -1.74 10.03
CA THR A 61 -13.82 -0.76 10.31
C THR A 61 -13.48 -0.62 11.79
N THR A 62 -14.29 -1.21 12.69
CA THR A 62 -13.96 -1.32 14.12
C THR A 62 -13.00 -2.48 14.41
N LYS A 63 -12.80 -3.39 13.45
CA LYS A 63 -11.92 -4.56 13.55
C LYS A 63 -10.73 -4.51 12.61
N VAL A 64 -10.85 -3.87 11.45
CA VAL A 64 -9.78 -3.78 10.44
C VAL A 64 -9.64 -2.36 9.93
N SER A 65 -8.46 -1.97 9.46
CA SER A 65 -8.28 -0.75 8.65
C SER A 65 -8.04 -1.12 7.20
N VAL A 66 -8.34 -0.20 6.28
CA VAL A 66 -8.19 -0.42 4.84
C VAL A 66 -7.32 0.69 4.24
N GLU A 67 -6.30 0.31 3.48
CA GLU A 67 -5.45 1.23 2.73
C GLU A 67 -5.46 0.89 1.25
N ASN A 68 -5.88 1.85 0.42
CA ASN A 68 -5.87 1.71 -1.03
C ASN A 68 -4.63 2.34 -1.65
N HIS A 69 -3.69 1.47 -2.04
CA HIS A 69 -2.42 1.79 -2.70
C HIS A 69 -2.44 1.49 -4.20
N ALA A 70 -3.63 1.26 -4.78
CA ALA A 70 -3.74 1.09 -6.21
C ALA A 70 -3.46 2.39 -6.98
N MET A 71 -2.98 2.23 -8.20
CA MET A 71 -2.55 3.32 -9.05
C MET A 71 -2.99 3.06 -10.50
N PRO A 72 -3.90 3.88 -11.05
CA PRO A 72 -4.39 3.69 -12.41
C PRO A 72 -3.27 3.77 -13.46
N GLY A 73 -3.38 2.95 -14.50
CA GLY A 73 -2.46 2.93 -15.64
C GLY A 73 -1.10 2.29 -15.37
N ARG A 74 -0.92 1.58 -14.23
CA ARG A 74 0.35 0.89 -13.90
C ARG A 74 0.14 -0.62 -13.98
N SER A 75 1.07 -1.29 -14.65
CA SER A 75 1.16 -2.76 -14.63
C SER A 75 1.82 -3.23 -13.35
N ALA A 76 1.69 -4.52 -13.02
CA ALA A 76 2.39 -5.16 -11.90
C ALA A 76 3.91 -4.89 -11.95
N ARG A 77 4.47 -4.93 -13.17
CA ARG A 77 5.90 -4.69 -13.41
C ARG A 77 6.30 -3.27 -13.05
N THR A 78 5.55 -2.28 -13.55
CA THR A 78 5.83 -0.86 -13.26
C THR A 78 5.69 -0.55 -11.77
N PHE A 79 4.73 -1.17 -11.09
CA PHE A 79 4.54 -0.98 -9.65
C PHE A 79 5.73 -1.47 -8.81
N VAL A 80 6.31 -2.60 -9.20
CA VAL A 80 7.55 -3.12 -8.58
C VAL A 80 8.75 -2.26 -8.98
N ASP A 81 8.88 -1.91 -10.27
CA ASP A 81 9.99 -1.09 -10.77
C ASP A 81 10.02 0.32 -10.11
N GLU A 82 8.86 0.86 -9.72
CA GLU A 82 8.74 2.14 -8.99
C GLU A 82 8.97 2.01 -7.46
N GLY A 83 9.29 0.83 -6.94
CA GLY A 83 9.53 0.60 -5.50
C GLY A 83 8.27 0.73 -4.64
N ARG A 84 7.08 0.68 -5.23
CA ARG A 84 5.80 0.80 -4.50
C ARG A 84 5.44 -0.46 -3.74
N TRP A 85 5.82 -1.61 -4.29
CA TRP A 85 5.69 -2.88 -3.58
C TRP A 85 6.53 -2.89 -2.31
N ASP A 86 7.76 -2.38 -2.36
CA ASP A 86 8.67 -2.37 -1.22
C ASP A 86 8.07 -1.59 -0.05
N LYS A 87 7.42 -0.45 -0.32
CA LYS A 87 6.70 0.35 0.67
C LYS A 87 5.59 -0.44 1.39
N VAL A 88 4.77 -1.19 0.64
CA VAL A 88 3.70 -2.01 1.24
C VAL A 88 4.32 -3.20 1.98
N TYR A 89 5.34 -3.84 1.40
CA TYR A 89 6.03 -4.97 2.00
C TYR A 89 6.67 -4.62 3.34
N GLU A 90 7.32 -3.47 3.44
CA GLU A 90 7.91 -2.97 4.69
C GLU A 90 6.85 -2.63 5.76
N ALA A 91 5.66 -2.22 5.34
CA ALA A 91 4.56 -1.89 6.23
C ALA A 91 3.73 -3.10 6.70
N LEU A 92 3.84 -4.25 6.03
CA LEU A 92 3.10 -5.46 6.36
C LEU A 92 3.53 -6.03 7.71
N GLN A 93 2.55 -6.39 8.52
CA GLN A 93 2.72 -7.08 9.80
C GLN A 93 1.95 -8.41 9.80
N PRO A 94 2.33 -9.37 10.66
CA PRO A 94 1.58 -10.62 10.80
C PRO A 94 0.10 -10.37 11.10
N GLY A 95 -0.78 -10.95 10.29
CA GLY A 95 -2.23 -10.80 10.39
C GLY A 95 -2.83 -9.81 9.38
N ASP A 96 -2.01 -8.99 8.72
CA ASP A 96 -2.45 -8.14 7.62
C ASP A 96 -2.75 -8.94 6.36
N ILE A 97 -3.52 -8.33 5.47
CA ILE A 97 -3.93 -8.92 4.19
C ILE A 97 -3.58 -7.94 3.08
N ALA A 98 -2.87 -8.41 2.06
CA ALA A 98 -2.61 -7.66 0.83
C ALA A 98 -3.39 -8.30 -0.33
N TYR A 99 -4.33 -7.57 -0.91
CA TYR A 99 -5.02 -7.95 -2.14
C TYR A 99 -4.36 -7.26 -3.33
N THR A 100 -3.85 -8.06 -4.27
CA THR A 100 -3.25 -7.56 -5.51
C THR A 100 -4.12 -7.92 -6.71
N VAL A 101 -4.48 -6.94 -7.53
CA VAL A 101 -5.24 -7.15 -8.78
C VAL A 101 -4.56 -6.42 -9.93
N TRP A 102 -4.38 -7.12 -11.05
CA TRP A 102 -3.73 -6.60 -12.25
C TRP A 102 -4.50 -7.08 -13.48
N SER A 103 -4.63 -6.23 -14.49
CA SER A 103 -5.13 -6.57 -15.83
C SER A 103 -4.02 -6.98 -16.80
#